data_AF-A0A957FFU7-F1
#
_entry.id   AF-A0A957FFU7-F1
#
_cell.length_a   1.000
_cell.length_b   1.000
_cell.length_c   1.000
_cell.angle_alpha   90.00
_cell.angle_beta   90.00
_cell.angle_gamma   90.00
#
_symmetry.space_group_name_H-M   'P 1'
#
loop_
_entity.id
_entity.type
_entity.pdbx_description
1 polymer ?
#
loop_
_entity_poly.entity_id
_entity_poly.type
_entity_poly.pdbx_seq_one_letter_code
_entity_poly.pdbx_strand_id
1 'polypeptide(L)'
;MFIGFLVGCGAADTPVPTPTSPAATVAATATVVAEATVAAEVTAVPTPSATRTITILYTNDEHGWLEGTESDAGAANLMGLLREREGYAPGSDVLLVSGGDMWTGPAISTWFDGESMAEVMNAMGYVAAAVGNHEFDFGLEMLQVRALQSEFPLLSANMHALGETSLSDLGIEPYTLVELDGLTVGIIGLTTTSTPYTTNPVNVATFEFGDYETALREVVPEVQAAGADLILVAAHACRDEITALARRVSDLGIDLIGGGHCNELFADTINGIVVMEGGAHLQSYARAVFAVDAAGTVMATDYGTVSNQGGAPDANIADIVARWQEMAAAELNVVIAYADTAVARRSPAMQALITESWLWAYPTADVAITNMGGMRDALPAGDITLGAVIGVMPFNNVLVDLTLTGAQLERVLTIAQDDAIGGVSRQGGSWVLHKTGAALDPNGTYHLLVNDFMYAGGDGFTLLAEYDPVGYNTGINWRQPVIDWIEAQTSSAAHPLDTAIA
;
A
#
# COMPACT_ATOMS: atom_id res chain seq x y z
N MET A 1 -10.99 25.21 -45.20
CA MET A 1 -10.77 26.48 -45.91
C MET A 1 -9.56 27.16 -45.27
N PHE A 2 -8.65 27.72 -46.08
CA PHE A 2 -7.26 28.16 -45.79
C PHE A 2 -6.24 27.01 -45.57
N ILE A 3 -5.50 26.55 -46.60
CA ILE A 3 -4.22 27.05 -47.22
C ILE A 3 -3.05 26.93 -46.21
N GLY A 4 -1.92 26.22 -46.39
CA GLY A 4 -1.22 25.67 -47.56
C GLY A 4 0.18 26.30 -47.64
N PHE A 5 1.27 25.53 -47.49
CA PHE A 5 2.58 25.81 -48.13
C PHE A 5 3.50 24.57 -48.16
N LEU A 6 3.97 24.25 -49.37
CA LEU A 6 5.01 23.29 -49.77
C LEU A 6 6.34 24.03 -49.97
N VAL A 7 7.49 23.41 -49.64
CA VAL A 7 8.79 23.35 -50.36
C VAL A 7 9.66 22.31 -49.58
N GLY A 8 10.43 21.34 -50.09
CA GLY A 8 10.87 20.93 -51.42
C GLY A 8 12.39 20.61 -51.44
N CYS A 9 12.76 19.34 -51.75
CA CYS A 9 14.04 18.81 -52.30
C CYS A 9 15.36 18.87 -51.46
N GLY A 10 16.31 17.93 -51.55
CA GLY A 10 16.44 16.66 -52.31
C GLY A 10 17.86 16.03 -52.18
N ALA A 11 17.96 14.76 -52.63
CA ALA A 11 19.11 13.95 -53.12
C ALA A 11 20.43 13.84 -52.30
N ALA A 12 20.84 12.66 -51.79
CA ALA A 12 21.38 11.45 -52.45
C ALA A 12 22.82 11.60 -52.99
N ASP A 13 23.77 10.82 -52.47
CA ASP A 13 24.67 9.95 -53.25
C ASP A 13 25.75 9.27 -52.38
N THR A 14 25.90 7.95 -52.59
CA THR A 14 27.09 7.11 -52.34
C THR A 14 27.43 6.44 -53.70
N PRO A 15 28.41 5.54 -53.89
CA PRO A 15 29.72 5.24 -53.25
C PRO A 15 30.88 5.13 -54.31
N VAL A 16 31.87 4.24 -54.06
CA VAL A 16 32.80 3.51 -54.99
C VAL A 16 34.24 4.09 -55.21
N PRO A 17 35.26 3.32 -55.71
CA PRO A 17 36.26 2.59 -54.89
C PRO A 17 37.75 2.72 -55.37
N THR A 18 38.63 1.90 -54.76
CA THR A 18 39.99 1.36 -55.09
C THR A 18 40.75 1.78 -56.37
N PRO A 19 42.12 1.75 -56.38
CA PRO A 19 42.78 0.50 -56.80
C PRO A 19 44.13 0.15 -56.13
N THR A 20 44.46 -1.12 -56.38
CA THR A 20 45.58 -2.00 -56.04
C THR A 20 46.92 -1.74 -56.78
N SER A 21 47.97 -2.43 -56.30
CA SER A 21 48.99 -3.18 -57.09
C SER A 21 50.43 -2.57 -57.17
N PRO A 22 51.49 -3.34 -57.51
CA PRO A 22 52.01 -4.56 -56.87
C PRO A 22 53.56 -4.63 -56.73
N ALA A 23 54.02 -5.72 -56.12
CA ALA A 23 55.23 -6.51 -56.44
C ALA A 23 56.63 -5.95 -56.09
N ALA A 24 57.36 -6.72 -55.28
CA ALA A 24 58.56 -7.43 -55.76
C ALA A 24 58.99 -8.52 -54.76
N THR A 25 58.96 -9.76 -55.24
CA THR A 25 59.53 -10.96 -54.64
C THR A 25 61.06 -10.93 -54.75
N VAL A 26 61.76 -11.25 -53.66
CA VAL A 26 63.11 -11.83 -53.72
C VAL A 26 63.15 -13.02 -52.78
N ALA A 27 63.25 -14.21 -53.36
CA ALA A 27 63.45 -15.46 -52.63
C ALA A 27 64.93 -15.56 -52.23
N ALA A 28 65.18 -15.75 -50.94
CA ALA A 28 66.45 -16.25 -50.43
C ALA A 28 66.14 -17.43 -49.50
N THR A 29 66.47 -18.63 -49.97
CA THR A 29 66.43 -19.87 -49.21
C THR A 29 67.52 -19.85 -48.15
N ALA A 30 67.12 -19.86 -46.87
CA ALA A 30 67.98 -20.20 -45.75
C ALA A 30 67.23 -21.20 -44.87
N THR A 31 67.70 -22.44 -44.88
CA THR A 31 67.25 -23.50 -43.97
C THR A 31 67.84 -23.22 -42.59
N VAL A 32 67.01 -22.82 -41.63
CA VAL A 32 67.41 -22.70 -40.22
C VAL A 32 66.42 -23.51 -39.38
N VAL A 33 67.00 -24.27 -38.46
CA VAL A 33 66.42 -25.25 -37.56
C VAL A 33 65.22 -24.68 -36.80
N ALA A 34 64.07 -25.34 -36.89
CA ALA A 34 62.90 -24.99 -36.09
C ALA A 34 63.13 -25.41 -34.63
N GLU A 35 63.51 -24.46 -33.79
CA GLU A 35 63.30 -24.53 -32.35
C GLU A 35 61.78 -24.38 -32.12
N ALA A 36 61.17 -25.33 -31.40
CA ALA A 36 59.76 -25.29 -31.08
C ALA A 36 59.47 -24.13 -30.12
N THR A 37 59.13 -22.96 -30.67
CA THR A 37 58.48 -21.89 -29.91
C THR A 37 57.07 -22.35 -29.57
N VAL A 38 56.86 -22.75 -28.32
CA VAL A 38 55.52 -22.81 -27.74
C VAL A 38 54.99 -21.38 -27.77
N ALA A 39 54.10 -21.09 -28.72
CA ALA A 39 53.29 -19.88 -28.64
C ALA A 39 52.47 -20.00 -27.35
N ALA A 40 52.83 -19.21 -26.33
CA ALA A 40 51.92 -18.96 -25.23
C ALA A 40 50.68 -18.32 -25.86
N GLU A 41 49.60 -19.10 -25.93
CA GLU A 41 48.28 -18.57 -26.18
C GLU A 41 48.04 -17.54 -25.07
N VAL A 42 48.19 -16.27 -25.43
CA VAL A 42 47.76 -15.16 -24.58
C VAL A 42 46.24 -15.29 -24.55
N THR A 43 45.74 -16.04 -23.58
CA THR A 43 44.33 -15.98 -23.21
C THR A 43 44.08 -14.52 -22.91
N ALA A 44 43.29 -13.88 -23.77
CA ALA A 44 42.80 -12.55 -23.49
C ALA A 44 42.17 -12.61 -22.10
N VAL A 45 42.73 -11.85 -21.15
CA VAL A 45 42.05 -11.60 -19.88
C VAL A 45 40.68 -11.06 -20.26
N PRO A 46 39.57 -11.70 -19.86
CA PRO A 46 38.26 -11.18 -20.19
C PRO A 46 38.23 -9.76 -19.64
N THR A 47 38.05 -8.78 -20.53
CA THR A 47 37.71 -7.42 -20.12
C THR A 47 36.56 -7.56 -19.13
N PRO A 48 36.60 -6.93 -17.93
CA PRO A 48 35.46 -6.94 -17.03
C PRO A 48 34.25 -6.52 -17.85
N SER A 49 33.25 -7.41 -17.95
CA SER A 49 31.97 -7.07 -18.58
C SER A 49 31.49 -5.80 -17.90
N ALA A 50 31.12 -4.78 -18.67
CA ALA A 50 30.60 -3.55 -18.10
C ALA A 50 29.33 -3.91 -17.33
N THR A 51 29.37 -3.83 -15.99
CA THR A 51 28.22 -4.06 -15.12
C THR A 51 27.38 -2.80 -15.08
N ARG A 52 26.07 -2.94 -15.25
CA ARG A 52 25.08 -1.89 -15.04
C ARG A 52 24.49 -2.00 -13.64
N THR A 53 24.08 -0.88 -13.06
CA THR A 53 23.46 -0.84 -11.74
C THR A 53 21.99 -0.49 -11.87
N ILE A 54 21.11 -1.37 -11.39
CA ILE A 54 19.67 -1.11 -11.27
C ILE A 54 19.35 -0.97 -9.78
N THR A 55 18.63 0.08 -9.41
CA THR A 55 18.19 0.30 -8.03
C THR A 55 16.67 0.18 -7.94
N ILE A 56 16.18 -0.63 -7.02
CA ILE A 56 14.78 -0.73 -6.65
C ILE A 56 14.60 0.01 -5.33
N LEU A 57 13.80 1.07 -5.36
CA LEU A 57 13.29 1.79 -4.20
C LEU A 57 11.88 1.29 -3.92
N TYR A 58 11.58 1.08 -2.64
CA TYR A 58 10.37 0.40 -2.25
C TYR A 58 9.73 1.05 -1.04
N THR A 59 8.46 1.39 -1.19
CA THR A 59 7.56 1.81 -0.11
C THR A 59 6.37 0.87 -0.07
N ASN A 60 5.56 0.96 0.97
CA ASN A 60 4.32 0.22 1.14
C ASN A 60 3.50 0.96 2.20
N ASP A 61 2.20 0.66 2.26
CA ASP A 61 1.28 1.15 3.27
C ASP A 61 1.35 2.68 3.40
N GLU A 62 1.35 3.37 2.25
CA GLU A 62 1.43 4.83 2.21
C GLU A 62 0.21 5.47 2.90
N HIS A 63 -0.95 4.81 2.85
CA HIS A 63 -2.17 5.16 3.57
C HIS A 63 -2.57 6.64 3.47
N GLY A 64 -2.30 7.29 2.34
CA GLY A 64 -2.65 8.68 2.11
C GLY A 64 -1.81 9.69 2.91
N TRP A 65 -0.67 9.32 3.47
CA TRP A 65 0.21 10.20 4.25
C TRP A 65 1.10 11.09 3.38
N LEU A 66 0.54 11.79 2.39
CA LEU A 66 1.31 12.71 1.54
C LEU A 66 2.00 13.85 2.31
N GLU A 67 1.44 14.27 3.45
CA GLU A 67 2.02 15.29 4.35
C GLU A 67 3.08 14.72 5.30
N GLY A 68 3.15 13.40 5.46
CA GLY A 68 3.94 12.72 6.49
C GLY A 68 3.26 12.76 7.86
N THR A 69 3.73 11.87 8.75
CA THR A 69 3.29 11.79 10.15
C THR A 69 4.09 12.73 11.07
N GLU A 70 5.21 13.26 10.56
CA GLU A 70 6.11 14.19 11.23
C GLU A 70 6.38 15.38 10.30
N SER A 71 6.75 16.53 10.88
CA SER A 71 7.17 17.70 10.11
C SER A 71 8.35 17.36 9.22
N ASP A 72 8.33 17.84 7.98
CA ASP A 72 9.42 17.69 7.01
C ASP A 72 9.77 16.23 6.66
N ALA A 73 8.79 15.31 6.81
CA ALA A 73 8.90 13.89 6.49
C ALA A 73 7.74 13.40 5.60
N GLY A 74 7.21 14.27 4.75
CA GLY A 74 6.15 13.93 3.78
C GLY A 74 6.69 13.44 2.44
N ALA A 75 5.79 13.26 1.47
CA ALA A 75 6.12 12.79 0.12
C ALA A 75 7.14 13.70 -0.59
N ALA A 76 7.03 15.02 -0.39
CA ALA A 76 7.97 15.98 -0.98
C ALA A 76 9.40 15.80 -0.44
N ASN A 77 9.54 15.58 0.87
CA ASN A 77 10.85 15.35 1.51
C ASN A 77 11.44 14.00 1.09
N LEU A 78 10.60 12.95 1.01
CA LEU A 78 11.02 11.66 0.50
C LEU A 78 11.58 11.80 -0.91
N MET A 79 10.84 12.44 -1.81
CA MET A 79 11.29 12.64 -3.19
C MET A 79 12.62 13.40 -3.28
N GLY A 80 12.84 14.38 -2.41
CA GLY A 80 14.13 15.02 -2.24
C GLY A 80 15.27 14.07 -1.86
N LEU A 81 15.02 13.19 -0.87
CA LEU A 81 15.98 12.16 -0.46
C LEU A 81 16.27 11.17 -1.58
N LEU A 82 15.25 10.69 -2.30
CA LEU A 82 15.44 9.73 -3.39
C LEU A 82 16.34 10.33 -4.48
N ARG A 83 16.15 11.60 -4.81
CA ARG A 83 17.00 12.31 -5.78
C ARG A 83 18.42 12.51 -5.28
N GLU A 84 18.59 12.96 -4.04
CA GLU A 84 19.90 13.29 -3.48
C GLU A 84 20.75 12.05 -3.19
N ARG A 85 20.14 11.01 -2.60
CA ARG A 85 20.86 9.84 -2.08
C ARG A 85 20.91 8.67 -3.03
N GLU A 86 19.84 8.45 -3.77
CA GLU A 86 19.69 7.27 -4.64
C GLU A 86 19.89 7.62 -6.12
N GLY A 87 20.04 8.91 -6.44
CA GLY A 87 20.19 9.37 -7.83
C GLY A 87 18.91 9.22 -8.65
N TYR A 88 17.75 9.14 -8.00
CA TYR A 88 16.46 9.00 -8.68
C TYR A 88 16.19 10.20 -9.59
N ALA A 89 15.87 9.92 -10.85
CA ALA A 89 15.43 10.91 -11.83
C ALA A 89 14.59 10.24 -12.92
N PRO A 90 13.73 10.98 -13.64
CA PRO A 90 13.05 10.44 -14.82
C PRO A 90 14.04 9.85 -15.82
N GLY A 91 13.85 8.58 -16.20
CA GLY A 91 14.73 7.84 -17.11
C GLY A 91 16.04 7.34 -16.50
N SER A 92 16.22 7.42 -15.18
CA SER A 92 17.32 6.77 -14.47
C SER A 92 17.10 5.26 -14.32
N ASP A 93 18.14 4.53 -13.94
CA ASP A 93 18.08 3.08 -13.63
C ASP A 93 17.56 2.82 -12.20
N VAL A 94 16.75 3.73 -11.68
CA VAL A 94 16.20 3.70 -10.32
C VAL A 94 14.68 3.64 -10.43
N LEU A 95 14.10 2.53 -9.98
CA LEU A 95 12.66 2.25 -10.02
C LEU A 95 12.04 2.45 -8.65
N LEU A 96 10.88 3.08 -8.58
CA LEU A 96 10.11 3.25 -7.36
C LEU A 96 8.84 2.39 -7.42
N VAL A 97 8.69 1.48 -6.47
CA VAL A 97 7.60 0.48 -6.44
C VAL A 97 6.89 0.53 -5.10
N SER A 98 5.57 0.36 -5.09
CA SER A 98 4.77 0.27 -3.86
C SER A 98 4.30 -1.17 -3.59
N GLY A 99 4.29 -1.56 -2.31
CA GLY A 99 3.65 -2.77 -1.80
C GLY A 99 2.15 -2.68 -1.60
N GLY A 100 1.47 -1.59 -2.01
CA GLY A 100 0.02 -1.41 -1.90
C GLY A 100 -0.42 -0.74 -0.60
N ASP A 101 -1.74 -0.62 -0.39
CA ASP A 101 -2.39 0.14 0.68
C ASP A 101 -2.09 1.64 0.63
N MET A 102 -2.37 2.24 -0.52
CA MET A 102 -1.90 3.58 -0.85
C MET A 102 -2.83 4.67 -0.30
N TRP A 103 -4.15 4.47 -0.31
CA TRP A 103 -5.09 5.60 -0.34
C TRP A 103 -5.76 5.96 0.99
N THR A 104 -6.08 4.99 1.84
CA THR A 104 -6.96 5.21 3.02
C THR A 104 -6.17 5.55 4.28
N GLY A 105 -6.47 6.71 4.90
CA GLY A 105 -5.86 7.15 6.17
C GLY A 105 -6.23 8.60 6.52
N PRO A 106 -5.30 9.57 6.43
CA PRO A 106 -5.61 10.97 6.68
C PRO A 106 -6.72 11.53 5.79
N ALA A 107 -7.45 12.51 6.31
CA ALA A 107 -8.61 13.08 5.63
C ALA A 107 -8.27 13.74 4.28
N ILE A 108 -7.06 14.30 4.11
CA ILE A 108 -6.57 14.87 2.85
C ILE A 108 -6.53 13.85 1.69
N SER A 109 -6.52 12.55 1.99
CA SER A 109 -6.63 11.47 1.01
C SER A 109 -8.00 10.82 1.03
N THR A 110 -8.46 10.39 2.21
CA THR A 110 -9.72 9.67 2.37
C THR A 110 -10.94 10.48 1.91
N TRP A 111 -10.98 11.79 2.18
CA TRP A 111 -12.12 12.62 1.78
C TRP A 111 -12.30 12.73 0.27
N PHE A 112 -11.20 12.54 -0.47
CA PHE A 112 -11.18 12.58 -1.93
C PHE A 112 -11.03 11.18 -2.54
N ASP A 113 -11.41 10.14 -1.80
CA ASP A 113 -11.35 8.74 -2.22
C ASP A 113 -9.99 8.36 -2.84
N GLY A 114 -8.89 8.81 -2.23
CA GLY A 114 -7.52 8.52 -2.65
C GLY A 114 -6.94 9.38 -3.78
N GLU A 115 -7.71 10.30 -4.35
CA GLU A 115 -7.31 11.09 -5.53
C GLU A 115 -6.00 11.86 -5.32
N SER A 116 -5.84 12.46 -4.14
CA SER A 116 -4.67 13.26 -3.81
C SER A 116 -3.40 12.42 -3.74
N MET A 117 -3.49 11.24 -3.13
CA MET A 117 -2.35 10.32 -3.04
C MET A 117 -2.00 9.74 -4.40
N ALA A 118 -3.00 9.38 -5.22
CA ALA A 118 -2.75 8.92 -6.60
C ALA A 118 -2.00 9.99 -7.43
N GLU A 119 -2.39 11.26 -7.32
CA GLU A 119 -1.68 12.35 -8.01
C GLU A 119 -0.24 12.54 -7.51
N VAL A 120 -0.03 12.45 -6.19
CA VAL A 120 1.32 12.53 -5.60
C VAL A 120 2.20 11.37 -6.08
N MET A 121 1.68 10.14 -6.09
CA MET A 121 2.43 8.96 -6.56
C MET A 121 2.74 9.03 -8.05
N ASN A 122 1.82 9.53 -8.88
CA ASN A 122 2.10 9.80 -10.29
C ASN A 122 3.26 10.79 -10.44
N ALA A 123 3.23 11.90 -9.70
CA ALA A 123 4.28 12.91 -9.76
C ALA A 123 5.63 12.43 -9.18
N MET A 124 5.60 11.47 -8.24
CA MET A 124 6.79 10.80 -7.73
C MET A 124 7.37 9.78 -8.70
N GLY A 125 6.61 9.33 -9.71
CA GLY A 125 7.07 8.42 -10.75
C GLY A 125 7.17 6.96 -10.29
N TYR A 126 6.20 6.50 -9.48
CA TYR A 126 6.03 5.07 -9.22
C TYR A 126 5.85 4.32 -10.56
N VAL A 127 6.45 3.14 -10.67
CA VAL A 127 6.38 2.32 -11.90
C VAL A 127 5.43 1.13 -11.77
N ALA A 128 5.06 0.76 -10.55
CA ALA A 128 4.09 -0.28 -10.23
C ALA A 128 3.68 -0.19 -8.75
N ALA A 129 2.49 -0.69 -8.44
CA ALA A 129 2.06 -0.94 -7.06
C ALA A 129 1.35 -2.29 -6.96
N ALA A 130 1.55 -3.02 -5.88
CA ALA A 130 0.67 -4.15 -5.57
C ALA A 130 -0.72 -3.65 -5.18
N VAL A 131 -1.75 -4.48 -5.40
CA VAL A 131 -3.07 -4.26 -4.79
C VAL A 131 -3.03 -4.78 -3.35
N GLY A 132 -3.22 -3.89 -2.39
CA GLY A 132 -3.45 -4.19 -0.98
C GLY A 132 -4.93 -4.33 -0.64
N ASN A 133 -5.22 -4.62 0.63
CA ASN A 133 -6.61 -4.81 1.06
C ASN A 133 -7.39 -3.48 1.14
N HIS A 134 -6.71 -2.35 1.35
CA HIS A 134 -7.36 -1.05 1.49
C HIS A 134 -7.68 -0.36 0.15
N GLU A 135 -7.20 -0.89 -0.98
CA GLU A 135 -7.63 -0.44 -2.32
C GLU A 135 -9.14 -0.65 -2.57
N PHE A 136 -9.80 -1.54 -1.82
CA PHE A 136 -11.24 -1.84 -1.94
C PHE A 136 -12.13 -0.98 -1.05
N ASP A 137 -11.59 -0.12 -0.18
CA ASP A 137 -12.37 0.57 0.86
C ASP A 137 -13.40 1.56 0.31
N PHE A 138 -13.11 2.16 -0.85
CA PHE A 138 -14.01 3.08 -1.54
C PHE A 138 -14.96 2.35 -2.53
N GLY A 139 -14.92 1.01 -2.55
CA GLY A 139 -15.69 0.17 -3.47
C GLY A 139 -15.06 0.04 -4.87
N LEU A 140 -15.60 -0.90 -5.65
CA LEU A 140 -15.00 -1.30 -6.94
C LEU A 140 -15.05 -0.22 -8.02
N GLU A 141 -16.05 0.65 -7.99
CA GLU A 141 -16.14 1.78 -8.91
C GLU A 141 -14.97 2.75 -8.68
N MET A 142 -14.73 3.13 -7.41
CA MET A 142 -13.62 4.02 -7.08
C MET A 142 -12.27 3.36 -7.26
N LEU A 143 -12.13 2.06 -6.96
CA LEU A 143 -10.93 1.28 -7.30
C LEU A 143 -10.59 1.42 -8.79
N GLN A 144 -11.57 1.20 -9.68
CA GLN A 144 -11.36 1.32 -11.13
C GLN A 144 -11.00 2.75 -11.52
N VAL A 145 -11.69 3.76 -10.97
CA VAL A 145 -11.38 5.18 -11.23
C VAL A 145 -9.94 5.52 -10.84
N ARG A 146 -9.48 5.06 -9.67
CA ARG A 146 -8.12 5.32 -9.18
C ARG A 146 -7.07 4.53 -9.95
N ALA A 147 -7.33 3.26 -10.28
CA ALA A 147 -6.45 2.46 -11.14
C ALA A 147 -6.24 3.12 -12.51
N LEU A 148 -7.30 3.68 -13.11
CA LEU A 148 -7.21 4.41 -14.38
C LEU A 148 -6.57 5.80 -14.27
N GLN A 149 -6.58 6.40 -13.07
CA GLN A 149 -5.91 7.66 -12.80
C GLN A 149 -4.41 7.48 -12.54
N SER A 150 -4.01 6.35 -11.98
CA SER A 150 -2.60 6.03 -11.77
C SER A 150 -1.87 5.87 -13.11
N GLU A 151 -0.71 6.51 -13.23
CA GLU A 151 0.19 6.39 -14.40
C GLU A 151 1.04 5.11 -14.35
N PHE A 152 0.79 4.27 -13.34
CA PHE A 152 1.41 2.97 -13.11
C PHE A 152 0.33 1.90 -12.91
N PRO A 153 0.59 0.64 -13.31
CA PRO A 153 -0.36 -0.44 -13.14
C PRO A 153 -0.47 -0.87 -11.67
N LEU A 154 -1.69 -1.23 -11.27
CA LEU A 154 -1.92 -1.99 -10.05
C LEU A 154 -1.78 -3.49 -10.33
N LEU A 155 -1.10 -4.20 -9.44
CA LEU A 155 -0.66 -5.56 -9.71
C LEU A 155 -1.22 -6.57 -8.70
N SER A 156 -1.76 -7.68 -9.20
CA SER A 156 -2.10 -8.86 -8.41
C SER A 156 -2.21 -10.12 -9.27
N ALA A 157 -1.31 -11.07 -9.05
CA ALA A 157 -1.28 -12.36 -9.76
C ALA A 157 -2.13 -13.44 -9.08
N ASN A 158 -2.42 -13.31 -7.78
CA ASN A 158 -3.15 -14.31 -7.00
C ASN A 158 -4.63 -13.95 -6.77
N MET A 159 -5.12 -12.86 -7.36
CA MET A 159 -6.55 -12.57 -7.37
C MET A 159 -7.24 -13.24 -8.55
N HIS A 160 -8.47 -13.71 -8.33
CA HIS A 160 -9.32 -14.27 -9.37
C HIS A 160 -10.74 -13.70 -9.27
N ALA A 161 -11.27 -13.19 -10.37
CA ALA A 161 -12.66 -12.76 -10.41
C ALA A 161 -13.61 -13.96 -10.56
N LEU A 162 -14.68 -13.97 -9.75
CA LEU A 162 -15.71 -15.02 -9.74
C LEU A 162 -16.92 -14.69 -10.63
N GLY A 163 -16.94 -13.49 -11.24
CA GLY A 163 -18.05 -12.95 -12.02
C GLY A 163 -17.67 -12.57 -13.45
N GLU A 164 -18.48 -11.70 -14.07
CA GLU A 164 -18.26 -11.24 -15.45
C GLU A 164 -17.18 -10.16 -15.54
N THR A 165 -16.96 -9.37 -14.49
CA THR A 165 -15.91 -8.35 -14.42
C THR A 165 -14.55 -9.02 -14.28
N SER A 166 -13.65 -8.80 -15.24
CA SER A 166 -12.26 -9.25 -15.12
C SER A 166 -11.42 -8.28 -14.27
N LEU A 167 -10.27 -8.74 -13.78
CA LEU A 167 -9.34 -7.86 -13.06
C LEU A 167 -8.78 -6.75 -13.95
N SER A 168 -8.51 -7.05 -15.22
CA SER A 168 -8.08 -6.04 -16.21
C SER A 168 -9.14 -4.97 -16.44
N ASP A 169 -10.44 -5.30 -16.35
CA ASP A 169 -11.49 -4.28 -16.41
C ASP A 169 -11.36 -3.28 -15.25
N LEU A 170 -10.86 -3.72 -14.09
CA LEU A 170 -10.59 -2.87 -12.93
C LEU A 170 -9.23 -2.17 -12.99
N GLY A 171 -8.44 -2.36 -14.06
CA GLY A 171 -7.09 -1.84 -14.18
C GLY A 171 -6.05 -2.61 -13.36
N ILE A 172 -6.34 -3.86 -13.01
CA ILE A 172 -5.44 -4.73 -12.24
C ILE A 172 -4.86 -5.81 -13.18
N GLU A 173 -3.54 -5.90 -13.22
CA GLU A 173 -2.79 -6.87 -14.03
C GLU A 173 -1.95 -7.80 -13.15
N PRO A 174 -1.59 -9.02 -13.59
CA PRO A 174 -0.75 -9.91 -12.77
C PRO A 174 0.68 -9.40 -12.62
N TYR A 175 1.21 -8.78 -13.67
CA TYR A 175 2.57 -8.25 -13.73
C TYR A 175 2.70 -7.10 -14.75
N THR A 176 3.83 -6.40 -14.69
CA THR A 176 4.26 -5.46 -15.73
C THR A 176 5.75 -5.66 -16.06
N LEU A 177 6.18 -5.14 -17.21
CA LEU A 177 7.57 -5.13 -17.64
C LEU A 177 8.04 -3.68 -17.75
N VAL A 178 9.15 -3.36 -17.09
CA VAL A 178 9.78 -2.05 -17.14
C VAL A 178 11.07 -2.15 -17.93
N GLU A 179 11.08 -1.53 -19.09
CA GLU A 179 12.23 -1.48 -19.99
C GLU A 179 13.21 -0.38 -19.56
N LEU A 180 14.44 -0.79 -19.27
CA LEU A 180 15.60 0.08 -19.09
C LEU A 180 16.54 -0.14 -20.29
N ASP A 181 17.42 0.80 -20.62
CA ASP A 181 18.28 0.76 -21.83
C ASP A 181 19.03 -0.59 -22.08
N GLY A 182 18.36 -1.58 -22.67
CA GLY A 182 18.87 -2.95 -22.85
C GLY A 182 18.71 -3.94 -21.67
N LEU A 183 17.90 -3.63 -20.65
CA LEU A 183 17.52 -4.58 -19.58
C LEU A 183 16.02 -4.47 -19.26
N THR A 184 15.35 -5.59 -19.02
CA THR A 184 13.92 -5.62 -18.67
C THR A 184 13.72 -6.07 -17.23
N VAL A 185 12.99 -5.28 -16.42
CA VAL A 185 12.59 -5.66 -15.06
C VAL A 185 11.13 -6.12 -15.08
N GLY A 186 10.88 -7.38 -14.73
CA GLY A 186 9.53 -7.89 -14.51
C GLY A 186 9.08 -7.65 -13.08
N ILE A 187 7.90 -7.06 -12.90
CA ILE A 187 7.32 -6.78 -11.59
C ILE A 187 6.00 -7.52 -11.48
N ILE A 188 5.88 -8.46 -10.54
CA ILE A 188 4.69 -9.27 -10.28
C ILE A 188 4.01 -8.77 -9.01
N GLY A 189 2.69 -8.66 -9.01
CA GLY A 189 1.92 -8.29 -7.82
C GLY A 189 1.39 -9.49 -7.04
N LEU A 190 1.27 -9.37 -5.72
CA LEU A 190 0.49 -10.29 -4.89
C LEU A 190 -0.34 -9.50 -3.87
N THR A 191 -1.58 -9.93 -3.65
CA THR A 191 -2.52 -9.35 -2.68
C THR A 191 -2.73 -10.33 -1.53
N THR A 192 -2.72 -9.84 -0.28
CA THR A 192 -2.88 -10.70 0.90
C THR A 192 -4.13 -11.58 0.82
N THR A 193 -3.97 -12.86 1.15
CA THR A 193 -5.10 -13.81 1.30
C THR A 193 -6.02 -13.45 2.48
N SER A 194 -5.59 -12.53 3.36
CA SER A 194 -6.40 -12.01 4.45
C SER A 194 -7.41 -10.95 4.02
N THR A 195 -7.38 -10.48 2.76
CA THR A 195 -8.24 -9.38 2.26
C THR A 195 -9.73 -9.57 2.58
N PRO A 196 -10.34 -10.77 2.40
CA PRO A 196 -11.75 -11.01 2.77
C PRO A 196 -12.11 -10.78 4.24
N TYR A 197 -11.12 -10.58 5.12
CA TYR A 197 -11.30 -10.35 6.55
C TYR A 197 -10.73 -9.00 7.02
N THR A 198 -9.96 -8.31 6.17
CA THR A 198 -9.21 -7.07 6.50
C THR A 198 -9.69 -5.84 5.73
N THR A 199 -10.52 -6.03 4.70
CA THR A 199 -11.42 -4.98 4.15
C THR A 199 -12.88 -5.42 4.30
N ASN A 200 -13.83 -4.55 3.94
CA ASN A 200 -15.25 -4.88 3.98
C ASN A 200 -15.53 -6.11 3.09
N PRO A 201 -15.94 -7.26 3.65
CA PRO A 201 -16.13 -8.50 2.88
C PRO A 201 -17.13 -8.34 1.73
N VAL A 202 -18.07 -7.40 1.85
CA VAL A 202 -19.04 -7.07 0.79
C VAL A 202 -18.35 -6.52 -0.46
N ASN A 203 -17.29 -5.72 -0.31
CA ASN A 203 -16.59 -5.10 -1.42
C ASN A 203 -15.78 -6.11 -2.24
N VAL A 204 -15.44 -7.25 -1.65
CA VAL A 204 -14.56 -8.27 -2.26
C VAL A 204 -15.25 -9.61 -2.50
N ALA A 205 -16.56 -9.71 -2.26
CA ALA A 205 -17.34 -10.95 -2.39
C ALA A 205 -17.31 -11.57 -3.80
N THR A 206 -16.91 -10.81 -4.82
CA THR A 206 -16.78 -11.26 -6.22
C THR A 206 -15.37 -11.74 -6.58
N PHE A 207 -14.46 -11.84 -5.62
CA PHE A 207 -13.09 -12.29 -5.85
C PHE A 207 -12.71 -13.48 -4.96
N GLU A 208 -11.78 -14.28 -5.45
CA GLU A 208 -11.01 -15.25 -4.69
C GLU A 208 -9.55 -14.77 -4.61
N PHE A 209 -8.95 -14.94 -3.43
CA PHE A 209 -7.55 -14.59 -3.16
C PHE A 209 -6.77 -15.89 -2.96
N GLY A 210 -6.10 -16.33 -4.03
CA GLY A 210 -5.38 -17.59 -4.12
C GLY A 210 -4.02 -17.60 -3.41
N ASP A 211 -3.43 -18.79 -3.33
CA ASP A 211 -2.11 -19.02 -2.73
C ASP A 211 -0.99 -18.32 -3.52
N TYR A 212 -0.09 -17.67 -2.78
CA TYR A 212 1.01 -16.90 -3.37
C TYR A 212 2.00 -17.77 -4.16
N GLU A 213 2.35 -18.97 -3.66
CA GLU A 213 3.32 -19.83 -4.32
C GLU A 213 2.73 -20.40 -5.61
N THR A 214 1.46 -20.83 -5.58
CA THR A 214 0.75 -21.26 -6.79
C THR A 214 0.76 -20.16 -7.85
N ALA A 215 0.37 -18.93 -7.50
CA ALA A 215 0.37 -17.81 -8.44
C ALA A 215 1.75 -17.51 -9.02
N LEU A 216 2.81 -17.49 -8.19
CA LEU A 216 4.17 -17.25 -8.68
C LEU A 216 4.68 -18.36 -9.60
N ARG A 217 4.35 -19.62 -9.30
CA ARG A 217 4.74 -20.76 -10.17
C ARG A 217 4.06 -20.71 -11.53
N GLU A 218 2.91 -20.05 -11.65
CA GLU A 218 2.22 -19.83 -12.92
C GLU A 218 2.76 -18.61 -13.68
N VAL A 219 2.93 -17.47 -13.00
CA VAL A 219 3.25 -16.18 -13.65
C VAL A 219 4.73 -15.98 -13.92
N VAL A 220 5.64 -16.47 -13.07
CA VAL A 220 7.09 -16.27 -13.27
C VAL A 220 7.59 -16.81 -14.63
N PRO A 221 7.18 -18.02 -15.08
CA PRO A 221 7.54 -18.49 -16.42
C PRO A 221 7.07 -17.57 -17.56
N GLU A 222 5.93 -16.90 -17.42
CA GLU A 222 5.42 -15.95 -18.43
C GLU A 222 6.30 -14.69 -18.47
N VAL A 223 6.65 -14.15 -17.31
CA VAL A 223 7.54 -12.98 -17.16
C VAL A 223 8.94 -13.28 -17.73
N GLN A 224 9.47 -14.47 -17.47
CA GLN A 224 10.74 -14.94 -18.04
C GLN A 224 10.66 -15.08 -19.56
N ALA A 225 9.57 -15.68 -20.08
CA ALA A 225 9.36 -15.85 -21.51
C ALA A 225 9.19 -14.50 -22.23
N ALA A 226 8.71 -13.48 -21.53
CA ALA A 226 8.59 -12.11 -22.02
C ALA A 226 9.92 -11.33 -22.00
N GLY A 227 10.99 -11.92 -21.47
CA GLY A 227 12.36 -11.38 -21.56
C GLY A 227 12.85 -10.63 -20.33
N ALA A 228 12.23 -10.80 -19.16
CA ALA A 228 12.72 -10.19 -17.92
C ALA A 228 14.13 -10.70 -17.55
N ASP A 229 15.04 -9.76 -17.30
CA ASP A 229 16.40 -9.99 -16.80
C ASP A 229 16.44 -9.99 -15.25
N LEU A 230 15.57 -9.18 -14.63
CA LEU A 230 15.34 -9.16 -13.19
C LEU A 230 13.86 -9.37 -12.87
N ILE A 231 13.56 -10.14 -11.83
CA ILE A 231 12.19 -10.43 -11.39
C ILE A 231 11.98 -9.95 -9.96
N LEU A 232 11.09 -8.97 -9.83
CA LEU A 232 10.60 -8.41 -8.58
C LEU A 232 9.18 -8.92 -8.31
N VAL A 233 8.90 -9.28 -7.07
CA VAL A 233 7.54 -9.46 -6.55
C VAL A 233 7.23 -8.32 -5.59
N ALA A 234 6.24 -7.50 -5.91
CA ALA A 234 5.61 -6.59 -4.97
C ALA A 234 4.44 -7.31 -4.32
N ALA A 235 4.59 -7.74 -3.07
CA ALA A 235 3.56 -8.45 -2.34
C ALA A 235 3.00 -7.58 -1.22
N HIS A 236 1.69 -7.36 -1.23
CA HIS A 236 0.99 -6.83 -0.07
C HIS A 236 0.77 -7.97 0.93
N ALA A 237 1.84 -8.37 1.63
CA ALA A 237 1.83 -9.46 2.61
C ALA A 237 2.92 -9.24 3.67
N CYS A 238 2.65 -9.74 4.88
CA CYS A 238 3.51 -9.50 6.03
C CYS A 238 4.88 -10.19 5.90
N ARG A 239 5.88 -9.69 6.64
CA ARG A 239 7.25 -10.22 6.65
C ARG A 239 7.33 -11.74 6.78
N ASP A 240 6.58 -12.31 7.73
CA ASP A 240 6.62 -13.74 8.01
C ASP A 240 6.14 -14.57 6.82
N GLU A 241 5.12 -14.08 6.10
CA GLU A 241 4.57 -14.70 4.90
C GLU A 241 5.57 -14.64 3.75
N ILE A 242 6.12 -13.45 3.44
CA ILE A 242 7.05 -13.27 2.32
C ILE A 242 8.40 -13.96 2.57
N THR A 243 8.84 -14.03 3.83
CA THR A 243 10.03 -14.78 4.23
C THR A 243 9.82 -16.28 4.05
N ALA A 244 8.64 -16.80 4.41
CA ALA A 244 8.30 -18.20 4.19
C ALA A 244 8.14 -18.50 2.69
N LEU A 245 7.55 -17.60 1.92
CA LEU A 245 7.38 -17.70 0.48
C LEU A 245 8.73 -17.77 -0.24
N ALA A 246 9.65 -16.84 0.05
CA ALA A 246 11.00 -16.79 -0.52
C ALA A 246 11.75 -18.13 -0.41
N ARG A 247 11.59 -18.85 0.71
CA ARG A 247 12.19 -20.19 0.89
C ARG A 247 11.63 -21.24 -0.06
N ARG A 248 10.34 -21.14 -0.40
CA ARG A 248 9.63 -22.12 -1.24
C ARG A 248 9.79 -21.84 -2.73
N VAL A 249 10.00 -20.59 -3.11
CA VAL A 249 10.12 -20.16 -4.52
C VAL A 249 11.55 -19.82 -4.96
N SER A 250 12.57 -20.18 -4.17
CA SER A 250 13.98 -19.90 -4.51
C SER A 250 14.46 -20.56 -5.81
N ASP A 251 13.71 -21.53 -6.33
CA ASP A 251 13.96 -22.18 -7.62
C ASP A 251 13.43 -21.39 -8.84
N LEU A 252 12.58 -20.36 -8.63
CA LEU A 252 11.91 -19.63 -9.72
C LEU A 252 12.76 -18.53 -10.35
N GLY A 253 13.91 -18.17 -9.78
CA GLY A 253 14.73 -17.06 -10.27
C GLY A 253 14.14 -15.69 -9.99
N ILE A 254 13.48 -15.53 -8.83
CA ILE A 254 13.03 -14.23 -8.30
C ILE A 254 14.22 -13.55 -7.60
N ASP A 255 14.48 -12.29 -7.90
CA ASP A 255 15.59 -11.53 -7.30
C ASP A 255 15.17 -10.79 -6.03
N LEU A 256 13.92 -10.33 -5.97
CA LEU A 256 13.40 -9.53 -4.86
C LEU A 256 11.94 -9.85 -4.55
N ILE A 257 11.59 -9.97 -3.27
CA ILE A 257 10.21 -9.96 -2.78
C ILE A 257 10.06 -8.81 -1.76
N GLY A 258 9.30 -7.79 -2.16
CA GLY A 258 8.88 -6.69 -1.30
C GLY A 258 7.57 -7.01 -0.58
N GLY A 259 7.47 -6.65 0.70
CA GLY A 259 6.29 -6.87 1.55
C GLY A 259 5.41 -5.63 1.73
N GLY A 260 4.40 -5.78 2.59
CA GLY A 260 3.50 -4.71 3.03
C GLY A 260 2.55 -5.24 4.10
N HIS A 261 1.42 -4.58 4.30
CA HIS A 261 0.30 -4.99 5.17
C HIS A 261 0.60 -4.86 6.68
N CYS A 262 1.77 -5.30 7.12
CA CYS A 262 2.17 -5.35 8.52
C CYS A 262 2.96 -4.13 8.99
N ASN A 263 3.29 -3.19 8.10
CA ASN A 263 3.97 -1.92 8.42
C ASN A 263 5.36 -2.12 9.05
N GLU A 264 6.09 -3.14 8.62
CA GLU A 264 7.41 -3.51 9.14
C GLU A 264 8.54 -2.84 8.34
N LEU A 265 9.60 -2.43 9.03
CA LEU A 265 10.79 -1.88 8.39
C LEU A 265 11.95 -2.88 8.44
N PHE A 266 12.27 -3.52 7.32
CA PHE A 266 13.38 -4.47 7.27
C PHE A 266 13.94 -4.67 5.85
N ALA A 267 15.15 -5.20 5.77
CA ALA A 267 15.73 -5.75 4.55
C ALA A 267 16.68 -6.90 4.93
N ASP A 268 16.56 -8.04 4.24
CA ASP A 268 17.32 -9.27 4.49
C ASP A 268 17.48 -10.06 3.18
N THR A 269 18.14 -11.21 3.24
CA THR A 269 18.22 -12.17 2.13
C THR A 269 17.83 -13.58 2.54
N ILE A 270 17.02 -14.23 1.72
CA ILE A 270 16.56 -15.59 1.93
C ILE A 270 16.88 -16.40 0.68
N ASN A 271 17.80 -17.37 0.80
CA ASN A 271 18.24 -18.23 -0.31
C ASN A 271 18.68 -17.46 -1.58
N GLY A 272 19.26 -16.27 -1.40
CA GLY A 272 19.72 -15.42 -2.52
C GLY A 272 18.67 -14.41 -3.01
N ILE A 273 17.43 -14.49 -2.56
CA ILE A 273 16.37 -13.51 -2.85
C ILE A 273 16.45 -12.39 -1.81
N VAL A 274 16.43 -11.13 -2.24
CA VAL A 274 16.26 -9.98 -1.33
C VAL A 274 14.82 -9.96 -0.83
N VAL A 275 14.63 -9.87 0.48
CA VAL A 275 13.30 -9.76 1.11
C VAL A 275 13.29 -8.49 1.95
N MET A 276 12.35 -7.58 1.69
CA MET A 276 12.35 -6.26 2.32
C MET A 276 10.96 -5.64 2.43
N GLU A 277 10.83 -4.65 3.30
CA GLU A 277 9.63 -3.83 3.46
C GLU A 277 10.05 -2.43 3.93
N GLY A 278 9.35 -1.41 3.42
CA GLY A 278 9.68 0.00 3.55
C GLY A 278 9.16 0.67 4.82
N GLY A 279 8.51 -0.06 5.73
CA GLY A 279 7.82 0.53 6.89
C GLY A 279 6.39 0.91 6.51
N ALA A 280 5.99 2.16 6.76
CA ALA A 280 4.66 2.67 6.42
C ALA A 280 4.65 4.20 6.33
N HIS A 281 3.56 4.75 5.81
CA HIS A 281 3.23 6.19 5.89
C HIS A 281 4.33 7.12 5.35
N LEU A 282 5.13 6.62 4.39
CA LEU A 282 6.31 7.30 3.84
C LEU A 282 7.37 7.69 4.89
N GLN A 283 7.36 7.10 6.10
CA GLN A 283 8.35 7.37 7.16
C GLN A 283 9.75 6.83 6.82
N SER A 284 9.81 5.91 5.87
CA SER A 284 11.01 5.24 5.40
C SER A 284 10.80 4.63 4.02
N TYR A 285 11.88 4.16 3.42
CA TYR A 285 11.86 3.31 2.23
C TYR A 285 12.92 2.21 2.36
N ALA A 286 12.69 1.09 1.68
CA ALA A 286 13.72 0.07 1.46
C ALA A 286 14.37 0.28 0.09
N ARG A 287 15.63 -0.16 -0.04
CA ARG A 287 16.36 -0.14 -1.30
C ARG A 287 17.09 -1.45 -1.55
N ALA A 288 17.16 -1.84 -2.81
CA ALA A 288 18.03 -2.91 -3.30
C ALA A 288 18.74 -2.44 -4.58
N VAL A 289 20.04 -2.68 -4.65
CA VAL A 289 20.92 -2.26 -5.74
C VAL A 289 21.54 -3.50 -6.35
N PHE A 290 21.21 -3.77 -7.62
CA PHE A 290 21.68 -4.93 -8.38
C PHE A 290 22.73 -4.50 -9.39
N ALA A 291 23.92 -5.08 -9.31
CA ALA A 291 24.92 -5.00 -10.38
C ALA A 291 24.68 -6.15 -11.36
N VAL A 292 24.21 -5.82 -12.56
CA VAL A 292 23.83 -6.80 -13.61
C VAL A 292 24.85 -6.73 -14.74
N ASP A 293 25.30 -7.88 -15.23
CA ASP A 293 26.18 -7.92 -16.41
C ASP A 293 25.40 -7.83 -17.74
N ALA A 294 26.12 -7.72 -18.85
CA ALA A 294 25.52 -7.64 -20.19
C ALA A 294 24.70 -8.88 -20.62
N ALA A 295 24.73 -9.97 -19.85
CA ALA A 295 23.95 -11.18 -20.08
C ALA A 295 22.72 -11.26 -19.16
N GLY A 296 22.41 -10.21 -18.40
CA GLY A 296 21.29 -10.19 -17.45
C GLY A 296 21.59 -10.90 -16.12
N THR A 297 22.84 -11.29 -15.86
CA THR A 297 23.19 -12.01 -14.62
C THR A 297 23.48 -11.04 -13.48
N VAL A 298 22.84 -11.24 -12.32
CA VAL A 298 23.15 -10.51 -11.08
C VAL A 298 24.52 -10.92 -10.55
N MET A 299 25.44 -9.96 -10.50
CA MET A 299 26.83 -10.15 -10.07
C MET A 299 27.06 -9.76 -8.61
N ALA A 300 26.30 -8.77 -8.11
CA ALA A 300 26.36 -8.31 -6.73
C ALA A 300 25.06 -7.60 -6.35
N THR A 301 24.73 -7.65 -5.06
CA THR A 301 23.54 -7.02 -4.50
C THR A 301 23.91 -6.28 -3.21
N ASP A 302 23.45 -5.04 -3.08
CA ASP A 302 23.45 -4.25 -1.85
C ASP A 302 22.00 -3.91 -1.47
N TYR A 303 21.64 -3.90 -0.20
CA TYR A 303 20.28 -3.63 0.24
C TYR A 303 20.24 -3.03 1.63
N GLY A 304 19.15 -2.34 1.95
CA GLY A 304 18.95 -1.76 3.27
C GLY A 304 17.70 -0.91 3.36
N THR A 305 17.52 -0.26 4.50
CA THR A 305 16.41 0.65 4.78
C THR A 305 16.92 2.04 5.09
N VAL A 306 16.12 3.05 4.77
CA VAL A 306 16.45 4.46 4.97
C VAL A 306 15.23 5.18 5.53
N SER A 307 15.44 5.97 6.58
CA SER A 307 14.37 6.82 7.16
C SER A 307 14.18 8.09 6.32
N ASN A 308 12.93 8.50 6.14
CA ASN A 308 12.54 9.75 5.50
C ASN A 308 12.77 10.93 6.45
N GLN A 309 14.03 11.31 6.63
CA GLN A 309 14.42 12.40 7.52
C GLN A 309 15.53 13.23 6.87
N GLY A 310 15.36 14.55 6.89
CA GLY A 310 16.38 15.51 6.45
C GLY A 310 16.46 15.75 4.93
N GLY A 311 15.46 15.30 4.17
CA GLY A 311 15.33 15.61 2.74
C GLY A 311 14.87 17.05 2.50
N ALA A 312 15.52 17.76 1.58
CA ALA A 312 14.97 19.01 1.07
C ALA A 312 13.70 18.70 0.23
N PRO A 313 12.55 19.34 0.48
CA PRO A 313 11.31 18.99 -0.20
C PRO A 313 11.41 19.26 -1.70
N ASP A 314 10.95 18.30 -2.51
CA ASP A 314 10.74 18.52 -3.93
C ASP A 314 9.64 19.56 -4.16
N ALA A 315 9.95 20.61 -4.92
CA ALA A 315 9.05 21.74 -5.12
C ALA A 315 7.74 21.34 -5.83
N ASN A 316 7.81 20.43 -6.82
CA ASN A 316 6.61 20.03 -7.57
C ASN A 316 5.67 19.18 -6.68
N ILE A 317 6.23 18.23 -5.94
CA ILE A 317 5.44 17.44 -4.99
C ILE A 317 4.88 18.33 -3.88
N ALA A 318 5.67 19.26 -3.34
CA ALA A 318 5.22 20.21 -2.33
C ALA A 318 4.05 21.08 -2.82
N ASP A 319 4.09 21.55 -4.07
CA ASP A 319 3.00 22.33 -4.67
C ASP A 319 1.71 21.49 -4.84
N ILE A 320 1.83 20.21 -5.20
CA ILE A 320 0.68 19.28 -5.28
C ILE A 320 0.08 19.08 -3.88
N VAL A 321 0.92 18.76 -2.88
CA VAL A 321 0.49 18.58 -1.49
C VAL A 321 -0.21 19.85 -0.97
N ALA A 322 0.38 21.03 -1.20
CA ALA A 322 -0.19 22.30 -0.76
C ALA A 322 -1.57 22.58 -1.38
N ARG A 323 -1.77 22.27 -2.66
CA ARG A 323 -3.08 22.41 -3.30
C ARG A 323 -4.14 21.50 -2.67
N TRP A 324 -3.78 20.24 -2.38
CA TRP A 324 -4.70 19.32 -1.70
C TRP A 324 -4.98 19.74 -0.27
N GLN A 325 -4.00 20.30 0.44
CA GLN A 325 -4.20 20.90 1.75
C GLN A 325 -5.21 22.04 1.69
N GLU A 326 -5.11 22.94 0.71
CA GLU A 326 -6.06 24.05 0.53
C GLU A 326 -7.48 23.56 0.26
N MET A 327 -7.64 22.54 -0.59
CA MET A 327 -8.93 21.93 -0.89
C MET A 327 -9.53 21.23 0.34
N ALA A 328 -8.73 20.42 1.04
CA ALA A 328 -9.13 19.77 2.28
C ALA A 328 -9.52 20.81 3.34
N ALA A 329 -8.71 21.84 3.54
CA ALA A 329 -8.95 22.90 4.52
C ALA A 329 -10.27 23.64 4.27
N ALA A 330 -10.66 23.87 3.02
CA ALA A 330 -11.90 24.56 2.68
C ALA A 330 -13.15 23.82 3.17
N GLU A 331 -13.09 22.48 3.27
CA GLU A 331 -14.22 21.64 3.65
C GLU A 331 -14.10 21.07 5.07
N LEU A 332 -12.87 20.84 5.54
CA LEU A 332 -12.59 20.01 6.72
C LEU A 332 -12.06 20.79 7.93
N ASN A 333 -11.62 22.05 7.77
CA ASN A 333 -11.16 22.89 8.90
C ASN A 333 -12.31 23.53 9.68
N VAL A 334 -13.50 22.93 9.63
CA VAL A 334 -14.61 23.30 10.50
C VAL A 334 -14.29 22.80 11.91
N VAL A 335 -14.02 23.73 12.84
CA VAL A 335 -13.82 23.40 14.26
C VAL A 335 -15.17 23.02 14.86
N ILE A 336 -15.26 21.81 15.41
CA ILE A 336 -16.47 21.22 16.00
C ILE A 336 -16.37 21.05 17.52
N ALA A 337 -15.16 21.10 18.08
CA ALA A 337 -14.91 20.96 19.52
C ALA A 337 -13.52 21.46 19.93
N TYR A 338 -13.23 21.38 21.21
CA TYR A 338 -11.90 21.61 21.79
C TYR A 338 -11.58 20.54 22.83
N ALA A 339 -10.36 19.97 22.79
CA ALA A 339 -9.82 19.06 23.79
C ALA A 339 -8.51 19.60 24.39
N ASP A 340 -8.32 19.50 25.70
CA ASP A 340 -7.07 19.93 26.36
C ASP A 340 -5.93 18.92 26.12
N THR A 341 -6.28 17.64 25.98
CA THR A 341 -5.33 16.56 25.74
C THR A 341 -5.69 15.76 24.51
N ALA A 342 -4.66 15.23 23.84
CA ALA A 342 -4.87 14.36 22.69
C ALA A 342 -5.45 13.01 23.14
N VAL A 343 -6.46 12.52 22.42
CA VAL A 343 -7.05 11.20 22.65
C VAL A 343 -6.28 10.18 21.81
N ALA A 344 -5.41 9.41 22.45
CA ALA A 344 -4.58 8.43 21.76
C ALA A 344 -5.44 7.36 21.05
N ARG A 345 -5.05 7.00 19.81
CA ARG A 345 -5.72 6.03 18.94
C ARG A 345 -6.20 4.77 19.65
N ARG A 346 -5.34 4.14 20.46
CA ARG A 346 -5.64 2.92 21.23
C ARG A 346 -5.77 3.20 22.72
N SER A 347 -6.73 4.04 23.10
CA SER A 347 -7.01 4.39 24.50
C SER A 347 -8.45 4.06 24.91
N PRO A 348 -8.71 3.82 26.21
CA PRO A 348 -10.08 3.70 26.71
C PRO A 348 -10.94 4.93 26.41
N ALA A 349 -10.34 6.12 26.38
CA ALA A 349 -10.99 7.36 25.99
C ALA A 349 -11.47 7.34 24.53
N MET A 350 -10.64 6.86 23.59
CA MET A 350 -11.06 6.69 22.19
C MET A 350 -12.19 5.67 22.08
N GLN A 351 -12.10 4.56 22.81
CA GLN A 351 -13.16 3.54 22.83
C GLN A 351 -14.49 4.13 23.29
N ALA A 352 -14.48 4.80 24.46
CA ALA A 352 -15.66 5.42 25.04
C ALA A 352 -16.25 6.51 24.14
N LEU A 353 -15.41 7.40 23.58
CA LEU A 353 -15.83 8.43 22.63
C LEU A 353 -16.68 7.85 21.51
N ILE A 354 -16.23 6.73 20.92
CA ILE A 354 -16.93 6.14 19.78
C ILE A 354 -18.17 5.38 20.25
N THR A 355 -18.03 4.41 21.15
CA THR A 355 -19.13 3.52 21.50
C THR A 355 -20.25 4.23 22.25
N GLU A 356 -19.92 5.19 23.13
CA GLU A 356 -20.94 5.96 23.85
C GLU A 356 -21.63 6.97 22.95
N SER A 357 -20.96 7.53 21.93
CA SER A 357 -21.63 8.38 20.94
C SER A 357 -22.66 7.60 20.10
N TRP A 358 -22.36 6.34 19.76
CA TRP A 358 -23.29 5.47 19.04
C TRP A 358 -24.51 5.15 19.89
N LEU A 359 -24.29 4.78 21.15
CA LEU A 359 -25.37 4.50 22.11
C LEU A 359 -26.21 5.75 22.42
N TRP A 360 -25.60 6.92 22.42
CA TRP A 360 -26.31 8.21 22.55
C TRP A 360 -27.21 8.48 21.34
N ALA A 361 -26.71 8.30 20.12
CA ALA A 361 -27.47 8.54 18.90
C ALA A 361 -28.55 7.47 18.65
N TYR A 362 -28.35 6.25 19.14
CA TYR A 362 -29.25 5.12 18.95
C TYR A 362 -29.63 4.48 20.31
N PRO A 363 -30.47 5.16 21.12
CA PRO A 363 -30.73 4.81 22.52
C PRO A 363 -31.54 3.52 22.71
N THR A 364 -32.03 2.92 21.63
CA THR A 364 -32.65 1.59 21.64
C THR A 364 -31.62 0.47 21.77
N ALA A 365 -30.36 0.72 21.40
CA ALA A 365 -29.28 -0.22 21.65
C ALA A 365 -28.94 -0.34 23.14
N ASP A 366 -28.41 -1.49 23.51
CA ASP A 366 -27.94 -1.80 24.85
C ASP A 366 -26.41 -1.81 24.93
N VAL A 367 -25.75 -2.25 23.85
CA VAL A 367 -24.28 -2.39 23.75
C VAL A 367 -23.83 -1.91 22.38
N ALA A 368 -22.64 -1.32 22.31
CA ALA A 368 -21.97 -1.01 21.05
C ALA A 368 -20.57 -1.62 21.04
N ILE A 369 -20.18 -2.22 19.91
CA ILE A 369 -18.85 -2.80 19.71
C ILE A 369 -18.31 -2.32 18.36
N THR A 370 -17.06 -1.88 18.34
CA THR A 370 -16.36 -1.57 17.08
C THR A 370 -14.89 -1.94 17.16
N ASN A 371 -14.33 -2.42 16.05
CA ASN A 371 -12.97 -2.91 15.99
C ASN A 371 -11.95 -1.77 16.05
N MET A 372 -10.92 -1.88 16.90
CA MET A 372 -9.92 -0.81 17.06
C MET A 372 -9.03 -0.61 15.84
N GLY A 373 -8.98 -1.58 14.92
CA GLY A 373 -8.31 -1.44 13.61
C GLY A 373 -8.95 -0.38 12.72
N GLY A 374 -10.26 -0.16 12.87
CA GLY A 374 -11.02 0.87 12.18
C GLY A 374 -10.57 2.31 12.51
N MET A 375 -9.89 2.49 13.64
CA MET A 375 -9.38 3.79 14.07
C MET A 375 -7.95 3.94 13.58
N ARG A 376 -7.69 4.96 12.76
CA ARG A 376 -6.42 5.11 12.03
C ARG A 376 -5.50 6.17 12.60
N ASP A 377 -6.03 7.14 13.33
CA ASP A 377 -5.25 8.22 13.95
C ASP A 377 -5.68 8.51 15.40
N ALA A 378 -4.94 9.36 16.10
CA ALA A 378 -5.33 9.97 17.37
C ALA A 378 -6.20 11.22 17.13
N LEU A 379 -7.03 11.58 18.11
CA LEU A 379 -7.66 12.90 18.13
C LEU A 379 -6.66 13.91 18.74
N PRO A 380 -6.34 15.03 18.07
CA PRO A 380 -5.33 15.97 18.55
C PRO A 380 -5.81 16.74 19.80
N ALA A 381 -4.88 17.39 20.49
CA ALA A 381 -5.21 18.42 21.47
C ALA A 381 -5.46 19.77 20.77
N GLY A 382 -6.20 20.66 21.42
CA GLY A 382 -6.61 21.96 20.91
C GLY A 382 -7.95 21.90 20.18
N ASP A 383 -8.09 22.72 19.14
CA ASP A 383 -9.29 22.74 18.30
C ASP A 383 -9.41 21.41 17.53
N ILE A 384 -10.57 20.76 17.68
CA ILE A 384 -10.93 19.55 16.97
C ILE A 384 -11.70 19.93 15.72
N THR A 385 -11.21 19.52 14.55
CA THR A 385 -11.88 19.76 13.28
C THR A 385 -12.66 18.54 12.80
N LEU A 386 -13.58 18.75 11.87
CA LEU A 386 -14.24 17.64 11.14
C LEU A 386 -13.21 16.72 10.47
N GLY A 387 -12.16 17.30 9.87
CA GLY A 387 -11.06 16.55 9.28
C GLY A 387 -10.35 15.63 10.27
N ALA A 388 -10.17 16.06 11.53
CA ALA A 388 -9.57 15.21 12.56
C ALA A 388 -10.42 13.96 12.85
N VAL A 389 -11.74 14.09 12.92
CA VAL A 389 -12.64 12.92 13.12
C VAL A 389 -12.61 11.99 11.92
N ILE A 390 -12.54 12.53 10.70
CA ILE A 390 -12.40 11.73 9.46
C ILE A 390 -11.08 10.97 9.47
N GLY A 391 -9.96 11.60 9.83
CA GLY A 391 -8.67 10.93 9.93
C GLY A 391 -8.65 9.82 10.99
N VAL A 392 -9.38 10.00 12.09
CA VAL A 392 -9.55 8.93 13.10
C VAL A 392 -10.37 7.78 12.53
N MET A 393 -11.47 8.02 11.80
CA MET A 393 -12.44 7.00 11.35
C MET A 393 -12.65 7.00 9.82
N PRO A 394 -11.64 6.71 9.00
CA PRO A 394 -11.66 7.05 7.57
C PRO A 394 -12.57 6.16 6.72
N PHE A 395 -12.96 4.98 7.22
CA PHE A 395 -13.76 4.04 6.45
C PHE A 395 -15.21 4.52 6.27
N ASN A 396 -15.82 4.16 5.14
CA ASN A 396 -17.22 4.46 4.83
C ASN A 396 -18.19 3.41 5.38
N ASN A 397 -17.94 2.95 6.61
CA ASN A 397 -18.77 1.97 7.30
C ASN A 397 -20.13 2.58 7.71
N VAL A 398 -21.11 1.70 7.89
CA VAL A 398 -22.44 2.02 8.43
C VAL A 398 -22.76 1.20 9.66
N LEU A 399 -23.63 1.72 10.54
CA LEU A 399 -24.05 0.99 11.73
C LEU A 399 -25.10 -0.08 11.40
N VAL A 400 -24.93 -1.26 12.00
CA VAL A 400 -25.87 -2.38 11.96
C VAL A 400 -26.36 -2.69 13.37
N ASP A 401 -27.68 -2.75 13.54
CA ASP A 401 -28.36 -3.13 14.79
C ASP A 401 -28.73 -4.62 14.76
N LEU A 402 -28.21 -5.37 15.72
CA LEU A 402 -28.37 -6.81 15.88
C LEU A 402 -29.24 -7.12 17.09
N THR A 403 -30.17 -8.07 16.95
CA THR A 403 -30.94 -8.60 18.07
C THR A 403 -30.36 -9.94 18.54
N LEU A 404 -29.72 -9.94 19.71
CA LEU A 404 -29.03 -11.10 20.26
C LEU A 404 -29.64 -11.58 21.58
N THR A 405 -29.53 -12.87 21.87
CA THR A 405 -29.72 -13.38 23.23
C THR A 405 -28.55 -12.98 24.12
N GLY A 406 -28.73 -12.94 25.44
CA GLY A 406 -27.62 -12.68 26.37
C GLY A 406 -26.47 -13.68 26.21
N ALA A 407 -26.76 -14.97 26.04
CA ALA A 407 -25.72 -15.97 25.81
C ALA A 407 -24.91 -15.71 24.52
N GLN A 408 -25.56 -15.23 23.46
CA GLN A 408 -24.88 -14.84 22.22
C GLN A 408 -24.04 -13.57 22.43
N LEU A 409 -24.60 -12.55 23.07
CA LEU A 409 -23.89 -11.30 23.36
C LEU A 409 -22.67 -11.51 24.25
N GLU A 410 -22.75 -12.37 25.28
CA GLU A 410 -21.60 -12.73 26.11
C GLU A 410 -20.47 -13.38 25.30
N ARG A 411 -20.81 -14.19 24.30
CA ARG A 411 -19.83 -14.80 23.40
C ARG A 411 -19.19 -13.77 22.48
N VAL A 412 -19.96 -12.84 21.93
CA VAL A 412 -19.42 -11.72 21.13
C VAL A 412 -18.48 -10.86 21.98
N LEU A 413 -18.87 -10.50 23.20
CA LEU A 413 -18.04 -9.74 24.14
C LEU A 413 -16.74 -10.48 24.53
N THR A 414 -16.74 -11.81 24.48
CA THR A 414 -15.53 -12.61 24.73
C THR A 414 -14.56 -12.53 23.55
N ILE A 415 -15.06 -12.42 22.32
CA ILE A 415 -14.26 -12.24 21.11
C ILE A 415 -13.72 -10.80 21.06
N ALA A 416 -14.56 -9.82 21.38
CA ALA A 416 -14.28 -8.39 21.27
C ALA A 416 -13.35 -7.81 22.37
N GLN A 417 -12.57 -8.64 23.08
CA GLN A 417 -11.81 -8.18 24.26
C GLN A 417 -10.76 -7.11 23.95
N ASP A 418 -10.25 -7.08 22.73
CA ASP A 418 -9.26 -6.10 22.25
C ASP A 418 -9.90 -4.94 21.46
N ASP A 419 -11.23 -4.91 21.40
CA ASP A 419 -12.03 -3.93 20.65
C ASP A 419 -12.63 -2.85 21.56
N ALA A 420 -13.24 -1.83 20.96
CA ALA A 420 -14.02 -0.85 21.70
C ALA A 420 -15.36 -1.46 22.11
N ILE A 421 -15.66 -1.46 23.41
CA ILE A 421 -16.93 -1.94 23.97
C ILE A 421 -17.57 -0.80 24.78
N GLY A 422 -18.83 -0.47 24.51
CA GLY A 422 -19.62 0.51 25.27
C GLY A 422 -20.94 -0.04 25.80
N GLY A 423 -21.55 0.64 26.77
CA GLY A 423 -22.84 0.27 27.36
C GLY A 423 -22.83 -0.91 28.34
N VAL A 424 -21.66 -1.52 28.57
CA VAL A 424 -21.50 -2.69 29.44
C VAL A 424 -20.14 -2.68 30.14
N SER A 425 -20.06 -3.26 31.35
CA SER A 425 -18.80 -3.42 32.09
C SER A 425 -18.74 -4.74 32.84
N ARG A 426 -17.53 -5.25 33.11
CA ARG A 426 -17.36 -6.48 33.87
C ARG A 426 -17.35 -6.19 35.38
N GLN A 427 -18.30 -6.76 36.12
CA GLN A 427 -18.42 -6.61 37.58
C GLN A 427 -18.66 -7.97 38.23
N GLY A 428 -17.80 -8.36 39.17
CA GLY A 428 -17.96 -9.63 39.90
C GLY A 428 -17.94 -10.88 39.02
N GLY A 429 -17.30 -10.81 37.84
CA GLY A 429 -17.23 -11.91 36.86
C GLY A 429 -18.34 -11.90 35.80
N SER A 430 -19.39 -11.09 35.99
CA SER A 430 -20.51 -10.96 35.04
C SER A 430 -20.42 -9.65 34.24
N TRP A 431 -20.99 -9.65 33.04
CA TRP A 431 -21.25 -8.43 32.30
C TRP A 431 -22.48 -7.72 32.86
N VAL A 432 -22.37 -6.43 33.15
CA VAL A 432 -23.41 -5.57 33.71
C VAL A 432 -23.67 -4.42 32.75
N LEU A 433 -24.93 -4.27 32.34
CA LEU A 433 -25.38 -3.20 31.45
C LEU A 433 -25.41 -1.86 32.19
N HIS A 434 -24.87 -0.82 31.58
CA HIS A 434 -24.88 0.53 32.17
C HIS A 434 -26.30 1.09 32.27
N LYS A 435 -27.13 0.86 31.24
CA LYS A 435 -28.50 1.36 31.14
C LYS A 435 -29.43 0.89 32.25
N THR A 436 -29.23 -0.35 32.73
CA THR A 436 -30.12 -0.98 33.72
C THR A 436 -29.44 -1.23 35.07
N GLY A 437 -28.10 -1.28 35.10
CA GLY A 437 -27.34 -1.75 36.26
C GLY A 437 -27.51 -3.25 36.55
N ALA A 438 -28.16 -4.00 35.67
CA ALA A 438 -28.40 -5.43 35.83
C ALA A 438 -27.31 -6.25 35.14
N ALA A 439 -26.99 -7.41 35.73
CA ALA A 439 -26.21 -8.42 35.04
C ALA A 439 -26.96 -8.94 33.81
N LEU A 440 -26.20 -9.32 32.79
CA LEU A 440 -26.73 -9.93 31.57
C LEU A 440 -27.52 -11.21 31.91
N ASP A 441 -28.78 -11.29 31.47
CA ASP A 441 -29.57 -12.51 31.53
C ASP A 441 -29.27 -13.34 30.27
N PRO A 442 -28.77 -14.58 30.38
CA PRO A 442 -28.49 -15.42 29.23
C PRO A 442 -29.68 -15.61 28.27
N ASN A 443 -30.91 -15.54 28.77
CA ASN A 443 -32.14 -15.67 27.97
C ASN A 443 -32.78 -14.32 27.61
N GLY A 444 -32.20 -13.21 28.08
CA GLY A 444 -32.65 -11.87 27.72
C GLY A 444 -32.37 -11.57 26.25
N THR A 445 -33.09 -10.60 25.70
CA THR A 445 -32.89 -10.08 24.34
C THR A 445 -32.25 -8.69 24.44
N TYR A 446 -31.21 -8.47 23.66
CA TYR A 446 -30.41 -7.25 23.68
C TYR A 446 -30.14 -6.75 22.27
N HIS A 447 -30.07 -5.44 22.13
CA HIS A 447 -29.67 -4.77 20.90
C HIS A 447 -28.17 -4.43 20.93
N LEU A 448 -27.44 -4.91 19.94
CA LEU A 448 -26.00 -4.68 19.76
C LEU A 448 -25.78 -3.85 18.49
N LEU A 449 -25.12 -2.70 18.62
CA LEU A 449 -24.59 -1.97 17.48
C LEU A 449 -23.19 -2.42 17.14
N VAL A 450 -22.96 -2.65 15.85
CA VAL A 450 -21.64 -2.87 15.26
C VAL A 450 -21.52 -2.05 13.97
N ASN A 451 -20.31 -1.93 13.44
CA ASN A 451 -20.13 -1.49 12.05
C ASN A 451 -20.38 -2.66 11.07
N ASP A 452 -20.72 -2.34 9.82
CA ASP A 452 -21.05 -3.30 8.77
C ASP A 452 -19.87 -4.17 8.33
N PHE A 453 -18.63 -3.68 8.42
CA PHE A 453 -17.42 -4.49 8.25
C PHE A 453 -17.40 -5.68 9.22
N MET A 454 -17.59 -5.43 10.52
CA MET A 454 -17.63 -6.49 11.53
C MET A 454 -18.84 -7.41 11.31
N TYR A 455 -20.01 -6.84 11.03
CA TYR A 455 -21.23 -7.62 10.76
C TYR A 455 -21.03 -8.63 9.62
N ALA A 456 -20.35 -8.21 8.55
CA ALA A 456 -20.03 -9.05 7.41
C ALA A 456 -18.94 -10.11 7.68
N GLY A 457 -18.35 -10.14 8.88
CA GLY A 457 -17.34 -11.11 9.30
C GLY A 457 -15.90 -10.60 9.31
N GLY A 458 -15.69 -9.30 9.06
CA GLY A 458 -14.40 -8.64 9.21
C GLY A 458 -13.81 -8.82 10.61
N ASP A 459 -12.49 -8.83 10.71
CA ASP A 459 -11.74 -9.15 11.95
C ASP A 459 -12.16 -10.48 12.62
N GLY A 460 -12.74 -11.41 11.85
CA GLY A 460 -13.15 -12.72 12.34
C GLY A 460 -14.51 -12.76 13.05
N PHE A 461 -15.32 -11.70 12.97
CA PHE A 461 -16.64 -11.60 13.57
C PHE A 461 -17.75 -12.38 12.83
N THR A 462 -17.43 -13.55 12.29
CA THR A 462 -18.33 -14.36 11.44
C THR A 462 -19.64 -14.77 12.14
N LEU A 463 -19.64 -14.84 13.47
CA LEU A 463 -20.81 -15.23 14.26
C LEU A 463 -21.93 -14.19 14.26
N LEU A 464 -21.66 -12.92 13.95
CA LEU A 464 -22.67 -11.85 14.04
C LEU A 464 -23.84 -12.12 13.09
N ALA A 465 -23.55 -12.34 11.79
CA ALA A 465 -24.55 -12.70 10.80
C ALA A 465 -25.13 -14.12 10.99
N GLU A 466 -24.41 -15.03 11.66
CA GLU A 466 -25.00 -16.34 12.05
C GLU A 466 -26.06 -16.18 13.14
N TYR A 467 -25.86 -15.27 14.09
CA TYR A 467 -26.77 -15.03 15.19
C TYR A 467 -27.98 -14.18 14.80
N ASP A 468 -27.76 -13.18 13.95
CA ASP A 468 -28.85 -12.37 13.38
C ASP A 468 -28.61 -12.14 11.88
N PRO A 469 -29.07 -13.05 11.01
CA PRO A 469 -28.85 -12.97 9.57
C PRO A 469 -29.64 -11.85 8.87
N VAL A 470 -30.54 -11.19 9.61
CA VAL A 470 -31.37 -10.07 9.13
C VAL A 470 -31.08 -8.80 9.93
N GLY A 471 -29.84 -8.68 10.44
CA GLY A 471 -29.36 -7.49 11.14
C GLY A 471 -29.74 -6.22 10.39
N TYR A 472 -30.25 -5.24 11.13
CA TYR A 472 -30.82 -4.04 10.55
C TYR A 472 -29.72 -3.04 10.20
N ASN A 473 -29.39 -2.94 8.91
CA ASN A 473 -28.53 -1.87 8.42
C ASN A 473 -29.27 -0.53 8.55
N THR A 474 -28.77 0.32 9.45
CA THR A 474 -29.41 1.59 9.79
C THR A 474 -29.23 2.67 8.72
N GLY A 475 -28.25 2.49 7.81
CA GLY A 475 -27.79 3.51 6.88
C GLY A 475 -27.06 4.70 7.55
N ILE A 476 -26.87 4.67 8.88
CA ILE A 476 -26.15 5.70 9.61
C ILE A 476 -24.66 5.47 9.40
N ASN A 477 -23.96 6.45 8.83
CA ASN A 477 -22.50 6.43 8.76
C ASN A 477 -21.94 6.38 10.18
N TRP A 478 -21.04 5.43 10.45
CA TRP A 478 -20.51 5.17 11.79
C TRP A 478 -19.75 6.36 12.43
N ARG A 479 -19.32 7.35 11.64
CA ARG A 479 -18.74 8.61 12.11
C ARG A 479 -19.77 9.63 12.57
N GLN A 480 -20.95 9.64 11.96
CA GLN A 480 -21.92 10.73 12.17
C GLN A 480 -22.33 10.86 13.65
N PRO A 481 -22.63 9.77 14.38
CA PRO A 481 -22.89 9.86 15.81
C PRO A 481 -21.75 10.46 16.63
N VAL A 482 -20.50 10.19 16.26
CA VAL A 482 -19.32 10.74 16.94
C VAL A 482 -19.25 12.24 16.73
N ILE A 483 -19.43 12.70 15.49
CA ILE A 483 -19.46 14.14 15.14
C ILE A 483 -20.58 14.84 15.91
N ASP A 484 -21.81 14.31 15.82
CA ASP A 484 -22.98 14.90 16.47
C ASP A 484 -22.83 14.97 18.00
N TRP A 485 -22.27 13.91 18.60
CA TRP A 485 -22.05 13.86 20.05
C TRP A 485 -20.97 14.85 20.50
N ILE A 486 -19.87 14.96 19.75
CA ILE A 486 -18.78 15.92 20.02
C ILE A 486 -19.32 17.36 19.96
N GLU A 487 -20.07 17.70 18.91
CA GLU A 487 -20.71 19.02 18.76
C GLU A 487 -21.69 19.31 19.89
N ALA A 488 -22.47 18.31 20.31
CA ALA A 488 -23.43 18.43 21.40
C ALA A 488 -22.78 18.74 22.77
N GLN A 489 -21.50 18.44 22.96
CA GLN A 489 -20.79 18.80 24.20
C GLN A 489 -20.53 20.31 24.29
N THR A 490 -20.58 21.06 23.19
CA THR A 490 -20.30 22.50 23.15
C THR A 490 -18.97 22.86 23.83
N SER A 491 -17.96 22.01 23.63
CA SER A 491 -16.67 22.12 24.32
C SER A 491 -15.89 23.38 23.91
N SER A 492 -15.02 23.82 24.79
CA SER A 492 -14.16 25.01 24.61
C SER A 492 -12.93 24.90 25.50
N ALA A 493 -11.95 25.79 25.34
CA ALA A 493 -10.79 25.86 26.24
C ALA A 493 -11.16 26.05 27.73
N ALA A 494 -12.37 26.55 28.05
CA ALA A 494 -12.84 26.65 29.43
C ALA A 494 -13.58 25.38 29.91
N HIS A 495 -14.12 24.59 28.98
CA HIS A 495 -14.86 23.36 29.24
C HIS A 495 -14.46 22.30 28.19
N PRO A 496 -13.29 21.68 28.35
CA PRO A 496 -12.75 20.77 27.34
C PRO A 496 -13.55 19.47 27.23
N LEU A 497 -13.52 18.88 26.03
CA LEU A 497 -14.17 17.61 25.71
C LEU A 497 -13.70 16.46 26.60
N ASP A 498 -12.48 16.53 27.14
CA ASP A 498 -11.85 15.54 28.02
C ASP A 498 -12.77 15.09 29.16
N THR A 499 -13.54 16.02 29.72
CA THR A 499 -14.46 15.74 30.84
C THR A 499 -15.66 14.89 30.45
N ALA A 500 -16.06 14.91 29.17
CA ALA A 500 -17.17 14.12 28.65
C ALA A 500 -16.74 12.73 28.18
N ILE A 501 -15.44 12.53 27.89
CA ILE A 501 -14.86 11.26 27.43
C ILE A 501 -14.36 10.38 28.61
N ALA A 502 -14.15 10.99 29.80
CA ALA A 502 -13.48 10.39 30.95
C ALA A 502 -14.22 9.25 31.66
#